data_AF-A0A353NHD5-F1
#
_entry.id   AF-A0A353NHD5-F1
#
_cell.length_a   1.000
_cell.length_b   1.000
_cell.length_c   1.000
_cell.angle_alpha   90.00
_cell.angle_beta   90.00
_cell.angle_gamma   90.00
#
_symmetry.space_group_name_H-M   'P 1'
#
loop_
_entity.id
_entity.type
_entity.pdbx_description
1 polymer ?
#
loop_
_entity_poly.entity_id
_entity_poly.type
_entity_poly.pdbx_seq_one_letter_code
_entity_poly.pdbx_strand_id
1 'polypeptide(L)' 'GAEPRTHPEIPRLPLKEAVEAFKRDYVLGAIAAHDGNRAAAARALGLHRGNLHKLARRLDVGETPS' A
#
# COMPACT_ATOMS: atom_id res chain seq x y z
N GLY A 1 -33.41 4.90 -17.57
CA GLY A 1 -32.46 3.78 -17.60
C GLY A 1 -31.55 3.92 -16.41
N ALA A 2 -31.37 2.87 -15.62
CA ALA A 2 -30.38 2.91 -14.54
C ALA A 2 -29.00 2.70 -15.15
N GLU A 3 -28.10 3.66 -14.95
CA GLU A 3 -26.67 3.52 -15.28
C GLU A 3 -26.13 2.21 -14.67
N PRO A 4 -25.32 1.43 -15.39
CA PRO A 4 -24.70 0.25 -14.81
C PRO A 4 -23.82 0.71 -13.64
N ARG A 5 -24.20 0.31 -12.42
CA ARG A 5 -23.34 0.49 -11.26
C ARG A 5 -22.08 -0.33 -11.51
N THR A 6 -21.01 0.33 -11.90
CA THR A 6 -19.69 -0.28 -12.03
C THR A 6 -19.28 -0.71 -10.64
N HIS A 7 -19.51 -1.98 -10.31
CA HIS A 7 -18.87 -2.58 -9.17
C HIS A 7 -17.36 -2.50 -9.41
N PRO A 8 -16.57 -2.04 -8.42
CA PRO A 8 -15.12 -2.09 -8.57
C PRO A 8 -14.74 -3.52 -8.96
N GLU A 9 -13.94 -3.68 -10.02
CA GLU A 9 -13.51 -5.00 -10.45
C GLU A 9 -12.86 -5.71 -9.26
N ILE A 10 -13.49 -6.79 -8.79
CA ILE A 10 -12.90 -7.59 -7.72
C ILE A 10 -11.68 -8.28 -8.34
N PRO A 11 -10.48 -8.10 -7.77
CA PRO A 11 -9.28 -8.75 -8.27
C PRO A 11 -9.51 -10.26 -8.35
N ARG A 12 -9.09 -10.88 -9.45
CA ARG A 12 -9.10 -12.35 -9.61
C ARG A 12 -7.96 -13.02 -8.83
N LEU A 13 -7.69 -12.53 -7.63
CA LEU A 13 -6.65 -12.99 -6.72
C LEU A 13 -7.33 -13.50 -5.44
N PRO A 14 -6.73 -14.47 -4.72
CA PRO A 14 -7.16 -14.80 -3.37
C PRO A 14 -7.22 -13.55 -2.49
N LEU A 15 -8.21 -13.46 -1.60
CA LEU A 15 -8.43 -12.27 -0.75
C LEU A 15 -7.15 -11.80 -0.05
N LYS A 16 -6.34 -12.76 0.44
CA LYS A 16 -5.06 -12.46 1.07
C LYS A 16 -4.12 -11.70 0.13
N GLU A 17 -3.99 -12.13 -1.11
CA GLU A 17 -3.11 -11.50 -2.10
C GLU A 17 -3.64 -10.13 -2.53
N ALA A 18 -4.95 -10.01 -2.76
CA ALA A 18 -5.59 -8.73 -3.08
C ALA A 18 -5.36 -7.68 -1.97
N VAL A 19 -5.51 -8.09 -0.71
CA VAL A 19 -5.27 -7.22 0.46
C VAL A 19 -3.78 -6.84 0.57
N GLU A 20 -2.85 -7.74 0.30
CA GLU A 20 -1.42 -7.41 0.33
C GLU A 20 -1.02 -6.47 -0.82
N ALA A 21 -1.57 -6.65 -2.02
CA ALA A 21 -1.36 -5.74 -3.15
C ALA A 21 -1.86 -4.33 -2.82
N PHE A 22 -3.11 -4.21 -2.33
CA PHE A 22 -3.67 -2.93 -1.90
C PHE A 22 -2.80 -2.25 -0.82
N LYS A 23 -2.34 -2.99 0.19
CA LYS A 23 -1.45 -2.44 1.22
C LYS A 23 -0.14 -1.92 0.65
N ARG A 24 0.46 -2.62 -0.32
CA ARG A 24 1.69 -2.18 -1.00
C ARG A 24 1.47 -0.87 -1.71
N ASP A 25 0.44 -0.80 -2.55
CA ASP A 25 0.16 0.38 -3.36
C ASP A 25 -0.19 1.58 -2.47
N TYR A 26 -0.97 1.36 -1.41
CA TYR A 26 -1.34 2.40 -0.47
C TYR A 26 -0.13 2.96 0.29
N VAL A 27 0.78 2.10 0.74
CA VAL A 27 2.03 2.52 1.43
C VAL A 27 2.96 3.25 0.46
N LEU A 28 3.12 2.75 -0.77
CA LEU A 28 3.93 3.40 -1.79
C LEU A 28 3.38 4.79 -2.14
N GLY A 29 2.07 4.92 -2.32
CA GLY A 29 1.40 6.19 -2.56
C GLY A 29 1.63 7.19 -1.42
N ALA A 30 1.53 6.74 -0.17
CA ALA A 30 1.81 7.58 0.99
C ALA A 30 3.28 8.03 1.05
N ILE A 31 4.23 7.14 0.73
CA ILE A 31 5.66 7.51 0.67
C ILE A 31 5.90 8.55 -0.43
N ALA A 32 5.32 8.35 -1.61
CA ALA A 32 5.44 9.29 -2.73
C ALA A 32 4.83 10.66 -2.40
N ALA A 33 3.66 10.69 -1.75
CA ALA A 33 2.99 11.93 -1.32
C ALA A 33 3.78 12.74 -0.26
N HIS A 34 4.80 12.13 0.35
CA HIS A 34 5.68 12.76 1.33
C HIS A 34 7.14 12.82 0.84
N ASP A 35 7.36 12.92 -0.48
CA ASP A 35 8.69 13.10 -1.09
C ASP A 35 9.71 12.02 -0.68
N GLY A 36 9.24 10.78 -0.51
CA GLY A 36 10.08 9.67 -0.06
C GLY A 36 10.33 9.65 1.46
N ASN A 37 9.83 10.62 2.23
CA ASN A 37 9.99 10.67 3.68
C ASN A 37 9.12 9.60 4.36
N ARG A 38 9.70 8.41 4.54
CA ARG A 38 9.04 7.26 5.16
C ARG A 38 8.54 7.52 6.58
N ALA A 39 9.21 8.38 7.36
CA ALA A 39 8.79 8.72 8.71
C ALA A 39 7.57 9.64 8.73
N ALA A 40 7.46 10.56 7.77
CA ALA A 40 6.26 11.37 7.56
C ALA A 40 5.09 10.50 7.07
N ALA A 41 5.33 9.62 6.10
CA ALA A 41 4.33 8.68 5.59
C ALA A 41 3.81 7.73 6.69
N ALA A 42 4.69 7.19 7.55
CA ALA A 42 4.27 6.36 8.68
C ALA A 42 3.32 7.11 9.63
N ARG A 43 3.63 8.37 9.94
CA ARG A 43 2.79 9.24 10.78
C ARG A 43 1.45 9.52 10.13
N ALA A 44 1.43 9.84 8.83
CA ALA A 44 0.20 10.07 8.07
C ALA A 44 -0.70 8.83 8.00
N LEU A 45 -0.08 7.64 7.92
CA LEU A 45 -0.79 6.35 7.94
C LEU A 45 -1.23 5.90 9.35
N GLY A 46 -0.90 6.65 10.41
CA GLY A 46 -1.17 6.24 11.80
C GLY A 46 -0.39 4.99 12.23
N LEU A 47 0.71 4.67 11.53
CA LEU A 47 1.52 3.48 11.78
C LEU A 47 2.72 3.82 12.66
N HIS A 48 3.03 2.93 13.60
CA HIS A 48 4.33 2.95 14.26
C HIS A 48 5.45 2.57 13.28
N ARG A 49 6.63 3.19 13.42
CA ARG A 49 7.80 2.98 12.54
C ARG A 49 8.16 1.49 12.35
N GLY A 50 7.99 0.69 13.40
CA GLY A 50 8.28 -0.75 13.39
C GLY A 50 7.31 -1.55 12.51
N ASN A 51 6.06 -1.10 12.38
CA ASN A 51 5.05 -1.73 11.53
C ASN A 51 5.30 -1.41 10.07
N LEU A 52 5.72 -0.19 9.73
CA LEU A 52 6.10 0.14 8.36
C LEU A 52 7.31 -0.66 7.88
N HIS A 53 8.32 -0.88 8.73
CA HIS A 53 9.49 -1.68 8.35
C HIS A 53 9.13 -3.17 8.14
N LYS A 54 8.30 -3.75 9.01
CA LYS A 54 7.78 -5.12 8.84
C LYS A 54 6.91 -5.25 7.60
N LEU A 55 6.05 -4.26 7.34
CA LEU A 55 5.18 -4.22 6.18
C LEU A 55 6.01 -4.07 4.89
N ALA A 56 7.00 -3.17 4.86
CA ALA A 56 7.87 -2.98 3.71
C ALA A 56 8.72 -4.22 3.36
N ARG A 57 9.23 -4.94 4.37
CA ARG A 57 9.94 -6.21 4.15
C ARG A 57 9.03 -7.32 3.66
N ARG A 58 7.81 -7.41 4.19
CA ARG A 58 6.82 -8.42 3.79
C ARG A 58 6.24 -8.14 2.40
N LEU A 59 6.24 -6.88 2.01
CA LEU A 59 5.79 -6.41 0.70
C LEU A 59 6.95 -6.20 -0.27
N ASP A 60 8.17 -6.68 0.01
CA ASP A 60 9.32 -6.61 -0.90
C ASP A 60 9.58 -5.22 -1.54
N VAL A 61 9.32 -4.15 -0.78
CA VAL A 61 9.57 -2.75 -1.19
C VAL A 61 10.87 -2.23 -0.55
N GLY A 62 11.84 -3.14 -0.43
CA GLY A 62 13.12 -2.94 0.20
C GLY A 62 14.17 -2.49 -0.80
N GLU A 63 14.56 -1.22 -0.64
CA GLU A 63 15.86 -0.64 -1.01
C GLU A 63 16.25 -0.77 -2.49
N THR A 64 16.37 0.38 -3.13
CA THR A 64 17.04 0.56 -4.42
C THR A 64 18.19 -0.45 -4.56
N PRO A 65 18.26 -1.25 -5.65
CA PRO A 65 19.43 -2.08 -5.86
C PRO A 65 20.65 -1.16 -5.87
N SER A 66 21.62 -1.44 -5.00
CA SER A 66 22.96 -0.89 -5.12
C SER A 66 23.58 -1.32 -6.45
#